data_AF-A0A968H7W5-F1
#
_entry.id   AF-A0A968H7W5-F1
#
_cell.length_a   1.000
_cell.length_b   1.000
_cell.length_c   1.000
_cell.angle_alpha   90.00
_cell.angle_beta   90.00
_cell.angle_gamma   90.00
#
_symmetry.space_group_name_H-M   'P 1'
#
loop_
_entity.id
_entity.type
_entity.pdbx_description
1 polymer ?
#
loop_
_entity_poly.entity_id
_entity_poly.type
_entity_poly.pdbx_seq_one_letter_code
_entity_poly.pdbx_strand_id
1 'polypeptide(L)'
;MDIFDELLQAVTEQYEQGDLPKWLADPIYEVVANREQYQDKAYLIELLTAQLREYDVYAEAGCCKWAYDHEDIKRTLGWLHDQ
;
A
#
# COMPACT_ATOMS: atom_id res chain seq x y z
N MET A 1 2.27 -16.84 -6.01
CA MET A 1 1.21 -16.01 -5.40
C MET A 1 0.96 -14.85 -6.32
N ASP A 2 -0.27 -14.35 -6.34
CA ASP A 2 -0.65 -13.21 -7.17
C ASP A 2 -0.30 -11.91 -6.43
N ILE A 3 0.22 -10.90 -7.14
CA ILE A 3 0.69 -9.63 -6.53
C ILE A 3 -0.44 -8.89 -5.79
N PHE A 4 -1.70 -9.07 -6.21
CA PHE A 4 -2.85 -8.48 -5.54
C PHE A 4 -3.20 -9.23 -4.25
N ASP A 5 -2.92 -10.53 -4.19
CA ASP A 5 -3.08 -11.34 -2.98
C ASP A 5 -2.07 -10.91 -1.90
N GLU A 6 -0.82 -10.64 -2.31
CA GLU A 6 0.20 -10.08 -1.41
C GLU A 6 -0.16 -8.68 -0.91
N LEU A 7 -0.70 -7.83 -1.80
CA LEU A 7 -1.20 -6.50 -1.42
C LEU A 7 -2.34 -6.60 -0.41
N LEU A 8 -3.30 -7.49 -0.65
CA LEU A 8 -4.46 -7.73 0.20
C LEU A 8 -4.03 -8.21 1.60
N GLN A 9 -3.04 -9.10 1.65
CA GLN A 9 -2.50 -9.58 2.91
C GLN A 9 -1.83 -8.43 3.68
N ALA A 10 -0.94 -7.68 3.04
CA ALA A 10 -0.22 -6.57 3.68
C ALA A 10 -1.16 -5.47 4.19
N VAL A 11 -2.14 -5.04 3.39
CA VAL A 11 -3.11 -4.03 3.82
C VAL A 11 -3.97 -4.52 4.99
N THR A 12 -4.34 -5.80 4.99
CA THR A 12 -5.16 -6.38 6.07
C THR A 12 -4.36 -6.49 7.35
N GLU A 13 -3.12 -6.97 7.29
CA GLU A 13 -2.23 -7.03 8.45
C GLU A 13 -2.01 -5.65 9.07
N GLN A 14 -1.66 -4.65 8.26
CA GLN A 14 -1.42 -3.27 8.73
C GLN A 14 -2.70 -2.60 9.25
N TYR A 15 -3.86 -2.89 8.64
CA TYR A 15 -5.16 -2.39 9.09
C TYR A 15 -5.59 -3.03 10.42
N GLU A 16 -5.40 -4.34 10.57
CA GLU A 16 -5.72 -5.06 11.82
C GLU A 16 -4.79 -4.67 12.97
N GLN A 17 -3.52 -4.33 12.68
CA GLN A 17 -2.59 -3.80 13.68
C GLN A 17 -2.94 -2.36 14.11
N GLY A 18 -3.73 -1.64 13.32
CA GLY A 18 -4.13 -0.25 13.59
C GLY A 18 -3.13 0.80 13.10
N ASP A 19 -2.04 0.36 12.47
CA ASP A 19 -1.01 1.16 11.84
C ASP A 19 -1.54 1.84 10.56
N LEU A 20 -2.41 1.15 9.80
CA LEU A 20 -3.02 1.68 8.58
C LEU A 20 -4.42 2.24 8.84
N PRO A 21 -4.69 3.51 8.54
CA PRO A 21 -6.01 4.06 8.74
C PRO A 21 -6.98 3.64 7.63
N LYS A 22 -8.28 3.52 7.96
CA LYS A 22 -9.32 3.06 7.04
C LYS A 22 -9.37 3.83 5.72
N TRP A 23 -9.20 5.15 5.75
CA TRP A 23 -9.24 6.00 4.56
C TRP A 23 -8.12 5.71 3.56
N LEU A 24 -7.04 5.04 4.00
CA LEU A 24 -5.95 4.57 3.15
C LEU A 24 -6.15 3.11 2.73
N ALA A 25 -6.73 2.29 3.61
CA ALA A 25 -7.05 0.89 3.33
C ALA A 25 -8.17 0.72 2.28
N ASP A 26 -9.24 1.51 2.36
CA ASP A 26 -10.40 1.48 1.43
C ASP A 26 -9.98 1.52 -0.06
N PRO A 27 -9.19 2.50 -0.53
CA PRO A 27 -8.77 2.55 -1.94
C PRO A 27 -7.86 1.38 -2.33
N ILE A 28 -7.09 0.81 -1.40
CA ILE A 28 -6.25 -0.37 -1.66
C ILE A 28 -7.14 -1.61 -1.86
N TYR A 29 -8.18 -1.78 -1.05
CA TYR A 29 -9.18 -2.83 -1.24
C TYR A 29 -9.93 -2.67 -2.56
N GLU A 30 -10.25 -1.44 -2.98
CA GLU A 30 -10.85 -1.19 -4.29
C GLU A 30 -9.94 -1.64 -5.44
N VAL A 31 -8.64 -1.38 -5.35
CA VAL A 31 -7.65 -1.82 -6.35
C VAL A 31 -7.59 -3.34 -6.44
N VAL A 32 -7.58 -4.05 -5.31
CA VAL A 32 -7.62 -5.53 -5.28
C VAL A 32 -8.94 -6.06 -5.84
N ALA A 33 -10.07 -5.44 -5.47
CA ALA A 33 -11.39 -5.82 -5.97
C ALA A 33 -11.51 -5.60 -7.49
N ASN A 34 -10.82 -4.59 -8.03
CA ASN A 34 -10.78 -4.24 -9.44
C ASN A 34 -9.49 -4.70 -10.14
N ARG A 35 -8.85 -5.78 -9.67
CA ARG A 35 -7.54 -6.25 -10.17
C ARG A 35 -7.40 -6.32 -11.69
N GLU A 36 -8.46 -6.69 -12.43
CA GLU A 36 -8.45 -6.73 -13.90
C GLU A 36 -8.16 -5.36 -14.53
N GLN A 37 -8.62 -4.27 -13.93
CA GLN A 37 -8.36 -2.89 -14.39
C GLN A 37 -6.93 -2.45 -14.10
N TYR A 38 -6.29 -3.04 -13.09
CA TYR A 38 -4.96 -2.68 -12.61
C TYR A 38 -3.88 -3.68 -13.03
N GLN A 39 -4.21 -4.69 -13.85
CA GLN A 39 -3.25 -5.68 -14.34
C GLN A 39 -2.07 -5.05 -15.09
N ASP A 40 -2.32 -4.01 -15.87
CA ASP A 40 -1.26 -3.27 -16.61
C ASP A 40 -0.37 -2.43 -15.68
N LYS A 41 -0.82 -2.20 -14.45
CA LYS A 41 -0.13 -1.41 -13.41
C LYS A 41 0.53 -2.30 -12.35
N ALA A 42 0.88 -3.54 -12.70
CA ALA A 42 1.53 -4.52 -11.80
C ALA A 42 2.70 -3.92 -11.00
N TYR A 43 3.56 -3.12 -11.63
CA TYR A 43 4.68 -2.45 -10.96
C TYR A 43 4.24 -1.50 -9.82
N LEU A 44 3.13 -0.76 -10.00
CA LEU A 44 2.60 0.13 -8.97
C LEU A 44 2.02 -0.66 -7.80
N ILE A 45 1.41 -1.82 -8.08
CA ILE A 45 0.91 -2.74 -7.06
C ILE A 45 2.06 -3.31 -6.24
N GLU A 46 3.13 -3.77 -6.89
CA GLU A 46 4.33 -4.25 -6.21
C GLU A 46 4.96 -3.16 -5.33
N LEU A 47 5.04 -1.92 -5.84
CA LEU A 47 5.53 -0.77 -5.08
C LEU A 47 4.63 -0.46 -3.87
N LEU A 48 3.31 -0.53 -4.04
CA LEU A 48 2.35 -0.31 -2.95
C LEU A 48 2.47 -1.39 -1.86
N THR A 49 2.63 -2.65 -2.27
CA THR A 49 2.86 -3.77 -1.36
C THR A 49 4.18 -3.62 -0.59
N ALA A 50 5.26 -3.20 -1.25
CA ALA A 50 6.53 -2.91 -0.60
C ALA A 50 6.38 -1.79 0.44
N GLN A 51 5.68 -0.71 0.07
CA GLN A 51 5.41 0.40 0.99
C GLN A 51 4.62 -0.01 2.23
N LEU A 52 3.64 -0.91 2.09
CA LEU A 52 2.85 -1.43 3.21
C LEU A 52 3.63 -2.42 4.09
N ARG A 53 4.51 -3.23 3.49
CA ARG A 53 5.36 -4.17 4.24
C ARG A 53 6.49 -3.47 4.98
N GLU A 54 7.01 -2.40 4.40
CA GLU A 54 8.01 -1.52 5.02
C GLU A 54 7.36 -0.34 5.76
N TYR A 55 6.04 -0.36 5.96
CA TYR A 55 5.33 0.60 6.77
C TYR A 55 5.65 0.32 8.24
N ASP A 56 6.43 1.21 8.85
CA ASP A 56 6.89 1.07 10.22
C ASP A 56 6.64 2.39 10.96
N VAL A 57 5.66 2.40 11.87
CA VAL A 57 5.29 3.56 12.70
C VAL A 57 6.45 4.06 13.59
N TYR A 58 7.51 3.25 13.78
CA TYR A 58 8.68 3.60 14.58
C TYR A 58 9.93 3.96 13.76
N ALA A 59 9.83 4.02 12.44
CA ALA A 59 10.97 4.34 11.58
C ALA A 59 11.56 5.76 11.81
N GLU A 60 10.79 6.65 12.42
CA GLU A 60 11.24 8.00 12.78
C GLU A 60 12.19 8.03 14.00
N ALA A 61 12.37 6.91 14.73
CA ALA A 61 13.30 6.85 15.86
C ALA A 61 14.78 6.69 15.42
N GLY A 62 15.04 6.41 14.14
CA GLY A 62 16.38 6.31 13.57
C GLY A 62 16.72 7.50 12.67
N CYS A 63 17.95 8.02 12.76
CA CYS A 63 18.47 9.20 12.04
C CYS A 63 18.49 9.09 10.48
N CYS A 64 17.85 8.08 9.91
CA CYS A 64 17.71 7.87 8.48
C CYS A 64 16.25 7.46 8.22
N LYS A 65 15.56 8.14 7.29
CA LYS A 65 14.24 7.68 6.80
C LYS A 65 14.43 6.36 6.06
N TRP A 66 14.09 5.23 6.70
CA TRP A 66 14.09 3.89 6.10
C TRP A 66 12.67 3.30 5.97
N ALA A 67 11.61 4.09 6.18
CA ALA A 67 10.24 3.63 5.98
C ALA A 67 9.41 4.62 5.18
N TYR A 68 8.33 4.08 4.61
CA TYR A 68 7.33 4.83 3.86
C TYR A 68 6.28 5.38 4.80
N ASP A 69 5.87 6.62 4.53
CA ASP A 69 4.83 7.30 5.29
C ASP A 69 3.50 7.28 4.52
N HIS A 70 2.43 7.74 5.16
CA HIS A 70 1.10 7.82 4.55
C HIS A 70 1.08 8.63 3.24
N GLU A 71 1.99 9.60 3.09
CA GLU A 71 2.12 10.43 1.90
C GLU A 71 2.67 9.66 0.67
N ASP A 72 3.60 8.73 0.89
CA ASP A 72 4.16 7.91 -0.20
C ASP A 72 3.09 6.95 -0.74
N ILE A 73 2.36 6.29 0.16
CA ILE A 73 1.24 5.41 -0.22
C ILE A 73 0.17 6.20 -0.97
N LYS A 74 -0.17 7.41 -0.47
CA LYS A 74 -1.13 8.29 -1.14
C LYS A 74 -0.66 8.73 -2.52
N ARG A 75 0.64 8.97 -2.71
CA ARG A 75 1.21 9.30 -4.02
C ARG A 75 1.08 8.14 -5.01
N THR A 76 1.41 6.92 -4.59
CA THR A 76 1.26 5.73 -5.42
C THR A 76 -0.20 5.44 -5.77
N LEU A 77 -1.12 5.61 -4.80
CA LEU A 77 -2.56 5.54 -5.05
C LEU A 77 -3.02 6.63 -6.02
N GLY A 78 -2.47 7.84 -5.93
CA GLY A 78 -2.68 8.91 -6.89
C GLY A 78 -2.31 8.48 -8.32
N TRP A 79 -1.18 7.81 -8.52
CA TRP A 79 -0.79 7.29 -9.85
C TRP A 79 -1.65 6.12 -10.34
N LEU A 80 -2.27 5.38 -9.41
CA LEU A 80 -3.26 4.35 -9.74
C LEU A 80 -4.56 4.99 -10.24
N HIS A 81 -5.02 6.07 -9.61
CA HIS A 81 -6.30 6.75 -9.90
C HIS A 81 -6.25 7.88 -10.94
N ASP A 82 -5.10 8.53 -11.16
CA ASP A 82 -4.96 9.61 -12.16
C ASP A 82 -4.98 9.00 -13.58
N GLN A 83 -6.18 8.97 -14.17
CA GLN A 83 -6.47 8.87 -15.61
C GLN A 83 -7.66 9.75 -15.96
#